data_AF-A0A939R7H9-F1
#
_entry.id   AF-A0A939R7H9-F1
#
_cell.length_a   1.000
_cell.length_b   1.000
_cell.length_c   1.000
_cell.angle_alpha   90.00
_cell.angle_beta   90.00
_cell.angle_gamma   90.00
#
_symmetry.space_group_name_H-M   'P 1'
#
loop_
_entity.id
_entity.type
_entity.pdbx_description
1 polymer ?
#
loop_
_entity_poly.entity_id
_entity_poly.type
_entity_poly.pdbx_seq_one_letter_code
_entity_poly.pdbx_strand_id
1 'polypeptide(L)'
;MRKLIRLVIVCCLLVSWVPLRAAYFSFVPRTLTQPNGEQLHCFASGDEFYNWLHDAEGYTIIQNTETGYFVYAAKENDKLIATPWIPGKDNPAAKSGLRPWLKISQEEYLQRRHAMLDPAKRPVTRNKGTNKGHLNNIVIFIRFADDTNFTNSFNSVYEMFNDTIEPYNSMYTYFKQASYNQLFIKSFFYPKPNGDLILSYQDSLTRDYYVPWSPTDTNGYMTDSARRSMEFGLLARSVEYVKDMIPADLNIDYDDDGYVDNVCFVIRGDVGDWNVLLWPHRWALYGQEAYIHGKRVWDFNFQLADAGYYFSNSTLCHEMFHTLGAPDLYHYSDSTNSDAVGQWDLMCSNAHPYPQQMLVYMKYKYGNWISYEDIVELTEYGRYPLRANGSDTIDHLAYRVPTQNPFEFILMEYRNKSMQYDHTPQGGIIFYRVNPLLDGNANYNGDDVLDEVYVFRRNNNTSNANFNQAHNHFNPNTNPYPCTSDGEVVNVSFGNISSYMLNNPPEFMEFDYLHYVGLPELEQSISVYPNPANQSITINTDLVSEKTVQVLDLSGRVVAEQKTADPQINLNISRLSAGCYFIKVTDPDQHSFTTKFIKQ
;
A
#
# COMPACT_ATOMS: atom_id res chain seq x y z
N MET A 1 -34.00 -29.20 -21.02
CA MET A 1 -33.16 -28.02 -21.35
C MET A 1 -33.84 -26.67 -21.11
N ARG A 2 -34.59 -26.46 -20.02
CA ARG A 2 -35.07 -25.11 -19.59
C ARG A 2 -35.18 -24.92 -18.07
N LYS A 3 -34.64 -25.86 -17.28
CA LYS A 3 -34.64 -25.79 -15.80
C LYS A 3 -33.24 -25.91 -15.16
N LEU A 4 -32.17 -25.95 -15.96
CA LEU A 4 -30.79 -26.08 -15.47
C LEU A 4 -29.98 -24.77 -15.51
N ILE A 5 -30.57 -23.66 -15.98
CA ILE A 5 -29.87 -22.36 -16.14
C ILE A 5 -30.13 -21.42 -14.94
N ARG A 6 -31.04 -21.76 -14.03
CA ARG A 6 -31.35 -20.92 -12.85
C ARG A 6 -30.55 -21.26 -11.59
N LEU A 7 -29.65 -22.26 -11.63
CA LEU A 7 -28.84 -22.64 -10.46
C LEU A 7 -27.36 -22.22 -10.57
N VAL A 8 -26.94 -21.58 -11.68
CA VAL A 8 -25.56 -21.11 -11.88
C VAL A 8 -25.44 -19.57 -11.78
N ILE A 9 -26.56 -18.84 -11.66
CA ILE A 9 -26.57 -17.36 -11.57
C ILE A 9 -26.84 -16.86 -10.13
N VAL A 10 -26.81 -17.75 -9.12
CA VAL A 10 -27.04 -17.37 -7.71
C VAL A 10 -25.75 -17.37 -6.88
N CYS A 11 -24.58 -17.70 -7.46
CA CYS A 11 -23.29 -17.71 -6.74
C CYS A 11 -22.32 -16.56 -7.07
N CYS A 12 -22.72 -15.52 -7.81
CA CYS A 12 -21.82 -14.40 -8.17
C CYS A 12 -22.36 -13.01 -7.79
N LEU A 13 -23.11 -12.89 -6.69
CA LEU A 13 -23.44 -11.60 -6.08
C LEU A 13 -23.11 -11.63 -4.57
N LEU A 14 -21.89 -12.03 -4.25
CA LEU A 14 -21.23 -11.51 -3.05
C LEU A 14 -20.55 -10.22 -3.50
N VAL A 15 -21.32 -9.13 -3.55
CA VAL A 15 -20.71 -7.80 -3.50
C VAL A 15 -20.12 -7.73 -2.10
N SER A 16 -18.82 -7.93 -2.00
CA SER A 16 -18.06 -7.75 -0.78
C SER A 16 -17.98 -6.24 -0.52
N TRP A 17 -18.29 -5.87 0.72
CA TRP A 17 -18.53 -4.48 1.10
C TRP A 17 -17.26 -3.94 1.72
N VAL A 18 -16.57 -3.08 0.98
CA VAL A 18 -15.27 -2.53 1.38
C VAL A 18 -15.43 -1.50 2.50
N PRO A 19 -14.69 -1.63 3.60
CA PRO A 19 -14.46 -0.54 4.53
C PRO A 19 -13.32 0.36 4.02
N LEU A 20 -13.63 1.61 3.71
CA LEU A 20 -12.71 2.64 3.23
C LEU A 20 -12.22 3.46 4.41
N ARG A 21 -10.93 3.81 4.44
CA ARG A 21 -10.26 4.34 5.63
C ARG A 21 -9.52 5.63 5.33
N ALA A 22 -8.62 6.07 6.20
CA ALA A 22 -7.76 7.23 5.99
C ALA A 22 -6.29 6.83 5.90
N ALA A 23 -5.46 7.78 5.47
CA ALA A 23 -4.01 7.63 5.45
C ALA A 23 -3.44 7.37 6.85
N TYR A 24 -2.60 6.34 6.93
CA TYR A 24 -1.74 6.14 8.09
C TYR A 24 -0.65 7.21 8.13
N PHE A 25 -0.55 7.93 9.25
CA PHE A 25 0.57 8.82 9.50
C PHE A 25 1.45 8.30 10.63
N SER A 26 2.75 8.55 10.49
CA SER A 26 3.76 8.17 11.46
C SER A 26 4.59 9.39 11.87
N PHE A 27 4.93 9.46 13.16
CA PHE A 27 5.83 10.46 13.74
C PHE A 27 5.40 11.91 13.45
N VAL A 28 4.10 12.18 13.53
CA VAL A 28 3.54 13.51 13.43
C VAL A 28 3.97 14.35 14.63
N PRO A 29 4.80 15.40 14.50
CA PRO A 29 5.25 16.19 15.64
C PRO A 29 4.08 16.85 16.39
N ARG A 30 4.10 16.80 17.72
CA ARG A 30 3.07 17.35 18.62
C ARG A 30 3.70 18.19 19.73
N THR A 31 3.01 19.24 20.12
CA THR A 31 3.30 19.97 21.36
C THR A 31 2.04 20.04 22.20
N LEU A 32 2.07 19.42 23.37
CA LEU A 32 0.95 19.35 24.31
C LEU A 32 1.24 20.20 25.54
N THR A 33 0.23 20.86 26.09
CA THR A 33 0.37 21.60 27.35
C THR A 33 -0.04 20.71 28.52
N GLN A 34 0.89 20.50 29.45
CA GLN A 34 0.61 19.80 30.71
C GLN A 34 -0.23 20.69 31.64
N PRO A 35 -0.95 20.14 32.63
CA PRO A 35 -1.76 20.93 33.58
C PRO A 35 -1.00 22.02 34.36
N ASN A 36 0.33 21.90 34.48
CA ASN A 36 1.20 22.91 35.10
C ASN A 36 1.68 24.00 34.12
N GLY A 37 1.25 23.96 32.85
CA GLY A 37 1.67 24.88 31.79
C GLY A 37 2.97 24.51 31.08
N GLU A 38 3.64 23.41 31.46
CA GLU A 38 4.84 22.94 30.74
C GLU A 38 4.46 22.39 29.37
N GLN A 39 5.31 22.64 28.37
CA GLN A 39 5.13 22.12 27.03
C GLN A 39 5.82 20.76 26.88
N LEU A 40 5.06 19.75 26.46
CA LEU A 40 5.53 18.42 26.12
C LEU A 40 5.62 18.28 24.60
N HIS A 41 6.83 18.09 24.09
CA HIS A 41 7.03 17.71 22.69
C HIS A 41 6.96 16.19 22.54
N CYS A 42 6.09 15.71 21.67
CA CYS A 42 5.92 14.29 21.39
C CYS A 42 5.54 14.08 19.92
N PHE A 43 5.10 12.88 19.57
CA PHE A 43 4.61 12.52 18.24
C PHE A 43 3.25 11.85 18.31
N ALA A 44 2.49 11.91 17.23
CA ALA A 44 1.32 11.08 17.01
C ALA A 44 1.55 10.15 15.82
N SER A 45 1.05 8.92 15.92
CA SER A 45 1.01 7.96 14.81
C SER A 45 -0.33 7.24 14.80
N GLY A 46 -0.76 6.76 13.64
CA GLY A 46 -1.97 5.97 13.48
C GLY A 46 -2.81 6.37 12.29
N ASP A 47 -4.08 5.99 12.35
CA ASP A 47 -5.10 6.27 11.35
C ASP A 47 -6.36 6.89 12.01
N GLU A 48 -7.46 6.92 11.28
CA GLU A 48 -8.73 7.47 11.77
C GLU A 48 -9.47 6.58 12.78
N PHE A 49 -9.20 5.27 12.83
CA PHE A 49 -9.81 4.37 13.82
C PHE A 49 -9.05 4.40 15.14
N TYR A 50 -7.72 4.56 15.07
CA TYR A 50 -6.85 4.64 16.22
C TYR A 50 -5.55 5.38 15.87
N ASN A 51 -5.35 6.48 16.58
CA ASN A 51 -4.06 7.15 16.70
C ASN A 51 -3.63 7.20 18.17
N TRP A 52 -2.33 7.26 18.39
CA TRP A 52 -1.75 7.34 19.73
C TRP A 52 -0.59 8.33 19.76
N LEU A 53 -0.35 8.88 20.94
CA LEU A 53 0.79 9.75 21.22
C LEU A 53 1.98 8.90 21.66
N HIS A 54 3.19 9.28 21.30
CA HIS A 54 4.42 8.63 21.75
C HIS A 54 5.63 9.57 21.73
N ASP A 55 6.70 9.22 22.45
CA ASP A 55 7.99 9.93 22.34
C ASP A 55 8.80 9.49 21.09
N ALA A 56 10.02 10.00 20.92
CA ALA A 56 10.88 9.68 19.77
C ALA A 56 11.28 8.20 19.72
N GLU A 57 11.33 7.54 20.87
CA GLU A 57 11.68 6.13 21.04
C GLU A 57 10.47 5.20 20.95
N GLY A 58 9.26 5.75 20.81
CA GLY A 58 8.01 5.01 20.61
C GLY A 58 7.27 4.65 21.90
N TYR A 59 7.64 5.17 23.08
CA TYR A 59 6.87 4.95 24.31
C TYR A 59 5.56 5.72 24.26
N THR A 60 4.46 4.98 24.38
CA THR A 60 3.11 5.51 24.27
C THR A 60 2.77 6.46 25.41
N ILE A 61 2.09 7.55 25.08
CA ILE A 61 1.65 8.63 25.96
C ILE A 61 0.12 8.67 25.94
N ILE A 62 -0.50 8.77 27.11
CA ILE A 62 -1.96 8.94 27.25
C ILE A 62 -2.26 10.00 28.31
N GLN A 63 -3.45 10.59 28.23
CA GLN A 63 -3.90 11.52 29.27
C GLN A 63 -4.47 10.75 30.46
N ASN A 64 -3.98 11.04 31.66
CA ASN A 64 -4.57 10.56 32.89
C ASN A 64 -5.87 11.32 33.15
N THR A 65 -7.01 10.62 33.17
CA THR A 65 -8.34 11.22 33.30
C THR A 65 -8.63 11.80 34.69
N GLU A 66 -7.88 11.41 35.71
CA GLU A 66 -8.03 11.93 37.08
C GLU A 66 -7.24 13.24 37.28
N THR A 67 -6.04 13.32 36.71
CA THR A 67 -5.12 14.45 36.94
C THR A 67 -5.02 15.42 35.76
N GLY A 68 -5.47 15.02 34.57
CA GLY A 68 -5.31 15.76 33.32
C GLY A 68 -3.90 15.69 32.71
N TYR A 69 -2.90 15.11 33.41
CA TYR A 69 -1.52 15.02 32.92
C TYR A 69 -1.38 14.02 31.76
N PHE A 70 -0.56 14.37 30.77
CA PHE A 70 -0.06 13.42 29.78
C PHE A 70 1.09 12.61 30.40
N VAL A 71 0.95 11.29 30.43
CA VAL A 71 1.84 10.35 31.10
C VAL A 71 2.18 9.18 30.18
N TYR A 72 3.29 8.48 30.44
CA TYR A 72 3.56 7.22 29.74
C TYR A 72 2.47 6.18 30.06
N ALA A 73 2.13 5.36 29.08
CA ALA A 73 1.18 4.28 29.21
C ALA A 73 1.89 2.94 29.51
N ALA A 74 1.29 2.14 30.38
CA ALA A 74 1.62 0.72 30.53
C ALA A 74 0.47 -0.13 29.99
N LYS A 75 0.68 -1.45 29.86
CA LYS A 75 -0.36 -2.39 29.42
C LYS A 75 -0.69 -3.36 30.56
N GLU A 76 -1.96 -3.39 30.97
CA GLU A 76 -2.49 -4.30 31.98
C GLU A 76 -3.76 -4.97 31.42
N ASN A 77 -3.81 -6.31 31.41
CA ASN A 77 -4.92 -7.08 30.83
C ASN A 77 -5.28 -6.62 29.40
N ASP A 78 -4.26 -6.45 28.55
CA ASP A 78 -4.35 -5.94 27.18
C ASP A 78 -4.91 -4.52 26.98
N LYS A 79 -5.11 -3.77 28.06
CA LYS A 79 -5.55 -2.37 28.02
C LYS A 79 -4.43 -1.41 28.37
N LEU A 80 -4.41 -0.27 27.70
CA LEU A 80 -3.51 0.82 28.05
C LEU A 80 -4.00 1.50 29.33
N ILE A 81 -3.10 1.69 30.29
CA ILE A 81 -3.37 2.33 31.57
C ILE A 81 -2.38 3.47 31.84
N ALA A 82 -2.87 4.53 32.49
CA ALA A 82 -2.08 5.72 32.80
C ALA A 82 -1.10 5.39 33.94
N THR A 83 0.18 5.72 33.74
CA THR A 83 1.21 5.56 34.78
C THR A 83 1.49 6.89 35.49
N PRO A 84 2.24 6.90 36.61
CA PRO A 84 2.68 8.15 37.23
C PRO A 84 3.86 8.82 36.51
N TRP A 85 4.38 8.25 35.42
CA TRP A 85 5.62 8.70 34.77
C TRP A 85 5.35 9.75 33.70
N ILE A 86 6.06 10.88 33.78
CA ILE A 86 5.82 12.04 32.93
C ILE A 86 6.86 12.10 31.80
N PRO A 87 6.46 12.11 30.53
CA PRO A 87 7.36 12.32 29.39
C PRO A 87 8.18 13.61 29.52
N GLY A 88 9.45 13.55 29.14
CA GLY A 88 10.41 14.65 29.32
C GLY A 88 10.97 14.81 30.74
N LYS A 89 10.36 14.18 31.75
CA LYS A 89 10.84 14.20 33.16
C LYS A 89 11.37 12.84 33.62
N ASP A 90 10.67 11.77 33.26
CA ASP A 90 11.04 10.40 33.59
C ASP A 90 11.70 9.69 32.40
N ASN A 91 12.72 8.88 32.68
CA ASN A 91 13.29 7.96 31.68
C ASN A 91 12.42 6.68 31.62
N PRO A 92 11.66 6.44 30.53
CA PRO A 92 10.77 5.29 30.44
C PRO A 92 11.52 3.96 30.34
N ALA A 93 12.70 3.93 29.72
CA ALA A 93 13.53 2.72 29.57
C ALA A 93 14.03 2.16 30.91
N ALA A 94 14.02 2.99 31.97
CA ALA A 94 14.41 2.58 33.32
C ALA A 94 13.22 2.09 34.17
N LYS A 95 11.99 2.07 33.64
CA LYS A 95 10.78 1.70 34.39
C LYS A 95 10.29 0.31 33.97
N SER A 96 10.06 -0.55 34.95
CA SER A 96 9.46 -1.86 34.71
C SER A 96 8.03 -1.73 34.17
N GLY A 97 7.68 -2.50 33.14
CA GLY A 97 6.34 -2.52 32.54
C GLY A 97 6.11 -1.51 31.42
N LEU A 98 7.05 -0.59 31.17
CA LEU A 98 7.06 0.25 29.97
C LEU A 98 7.87 -0.43 28.87
N ARG A 99 7.31 -0.46 27.66
CA ARG A 99 8.03 -0.84 26.45
C ARG A 99 7.61 0.08 25.31
N PRO A 100 8.46 0.31 24.31
CA PRO A 100 8.07 1.01 23.09
C PRO A 100 6.89 0.33 22.39
N TRP A 101 6.14 1.11 21.63
CA TRP A 101 5.09 0.67 20.70
C TRP A 101 3.93 -0.07 21.37
N LEU A 102 3.61 0.28 22.61
CA LEU A 102 2.39 -0.22 23.27
C LEU A 102 1.14 0.39 22.62
N LYS A 103 0.31 -0.43 21.99
CA LYS A 103 -0.97 0.00 21.41
C LYS A 103 -2.15 -0.70 22.08
N ILE A 104 -3.37 -0.25 21.75
CA ILE A 104 -4.59 -1.01 22.05
C ILE A 104 -4.52 -2.40 21.42
N SER A 105 -5.31 -3.34 21.93
CA SER A 105 -5.37 -4.67 21.33
C SER A 105 -5.91 -4.60 19.90
N GLN A 106 -5.53 -5.58 19.08
CA GLN A 106 -6.07 -5.71 17.72
C GLN A 106 -7.59 -5.92 17.74
N GLU A 107 -8.13 -6.63 18.74
CA GLU A 107 -9.57 -6.78 18.93
C GLU A 107 -10.24 -5.42 19.21
N GLU A 108 -9.70 -4.61 20.11
CA GLU A 108 -10.23 -3.27 20.40
C GLU A 108 -10.17 -2.37 19.16
N TYR A 109 -9.08 -2.42 18.42
CA TYR A 109 -8.96 -1.72 17.15
C TYR A 109 -10.04 -2.15 16.15
N LEU A 110 -10.24 -3.46 15.97
CA LEU A 110 -11.27 -4.01 15.09
C LEU A 110 -12.68 -3.61 15.57
N GLN A 111 -12.94 -3.57 16.87
CA GLN A 111 -14.21 -3.10 17.42
C GLN A 111 -14.46 -1.62 17.12
N ARG A 112 -13.47 -0.74 17.35
CA ARG A 112 -13.55 0.69 16.97
C ARG A 112 -13.82 0.85 15.48
N ARG A 113 -13.10 0.07 14.67
CA ARG A 113 -13.25 -0.01 13.23
C ARG A 113 -14.67 -0.44 12.83
N HIS A 114 -15.18 -1.55 13.36
CA HIS A 114 -16.55 -2.01 13.11
C HIS A 114 -17.61 -0.99 13.55
N ALA A 115 -17.40 -0.29 14.67
CA ALA A 115 -18.32 0.73 15.15
C ALA A 115 -18.37 1.99 14.26
N MET A 116 -17.26 2.34 13.60
CA MET A 116 -17.22 3.40 12.59
C MET A 116 -17.77 2.95 11.22
N LEU A 117 -17.65 1.65 10.91
CA LEU A 117 -17.99 1.04 9.60
C LEU A 117 -19.36 0.33 9.54
N ASP A 118 -20.23 0.54 10.55
CA ASP A 118 -21.56 -0.06 10.66
C ASP A 118 -22.33 0.00 9.31
N PRO A 119 -22.71 -1.15 8.72
CA PRO A 119 -23.38 -1.24 7.41
C PRO A 119 -24.60 -0.35 7.22
N ALA A 120 -25.37 -0.11 8.29
CA ALA A 120 -26.56 0.76 8.24
C ALA A 120 -26.22 2.26 8.07
N LYS A 121 -24.94 2.60 8.24
CA LYS A 121 -24.38 3.95 8.27
C LYS A 121 -23.30 4.14 7.19
N ARG A 122 -23.20 3.18 6.26
CA ARG A 122 -22.14 3.16 5.25
C ARG A 122 -22.37 4.17 4.13
N PRO A 123 -21.28 4.65 3.51
CA PRO A 123 -21.25 5.05 2.11
C PRO A 123 -22.05 4.07 1.25
N VAL A 124 -22.96 4.57 0.43
CA VAL A 124 -23.40 3.78 -0.72
C VAL A 124 -22.15 3.60 -1.56
N THR A 125 -21.61 2.38 -1.62
CA THR A 125 -20.42 2.10 -2.43
C THR A 125 -20.81 2.42 -3.86
N ARG A 126 -20.20 3.48 -4.42
CA ARG A 126 -20.36 3.87 -5.82
C ARG A 126 -19.82 2.80 -6.73
N ASN A 127 -20.64 1.77 -6.94
CA ASN A 127 -20.34 0.69 -7.85
C ASN A 127 -21.50 0.49 -8.82
N LYS A 128 -21.97 1.62 -9.39
CA LYS A 128 -22.71 1.61 -10.65
C LYS A 128 -21.80 1.75 -11.89
N GLY A 129 -20.49 1.57 -11.72
CA GLY A 129 -19.57 1.34 -12.82
C GLY A 129 -19.32 2.57 -13.68
N THR A 130 -18.36 3.40 -13.27
CA THR A 130 -17.04 3.55 -13.90
C THR A 130 -16.42 4.80 -13.29
N ASN A 131 -15.27 4.67 -12.62
CA ASN A 131 -14.49 5.82 -12.15
C ASN A 131 -13.83 6.54 -13.34
N LYS A 132 -14.63 7.05 -14.28
CA LYS A 132 -14.20 7.62 -15.56
C LYS A 132 -14.98 8.91 -15.83
N GLY A 133 -14.42 9.78 -16.65
CA GLY A 133 -15.02 11.08 -16.99
C GLY A 133 -14.55 12.19 -16.07
N HIS A 134 -15.43 13.17 -15.84
CA HIS A 134 -15.12 14.38 -15.08
C HIS A 134 -15.84 14.37 -13.73
N LEU A 135 -15.07 14.22 -12.65
CA LEU A 135 -15.56 14.30 -11.28
C LEU A 135 -15.25 15.70 -10.73
N ASN A 136 -16.29 16.39 -10.24
CA ASN A 136 -16.14 17.71 -9.64
C ASN A 136 -16.10 17.58 -8.11
N ASN A 137 -14.91 17.71 -7.53
CA ASN A 137 -14.70 17.71 -6.09
C ASN A 137 -15.00 19.09 -5.49
N ILE A 138 -15.79 19.16 -4.42
CA ILE A 138 -16.08 20.40 -3.71
C ILE A 138 -15.13 20.53 -2.52
N VAL A 139 -14.42 21.65 -2.39
CA VAL A 139 -13.52 21.93 -1.27
C VAL A 139 -14.11 23.03 -0.41
N ILE A 140 -14.29 22.76 0.89
CA ILE A 140 -14.84 23.71 1.86
C ILE A 140 -13.82 23.99 2.96
N PHE A 141 -13.39 25.25 3.08
CA PHE A 141 -12.49 25.65 4.15
C PHE A 141 -13.27 26.00 5.43
N ILE A 142 -12.79 25.53 6.58
CA ILE A 142 -13.45 25.69 7.88
C ILE A 142 -12.44 26.22 8.92
N ARG A 143 -12.86 27.16 9.74
CA ARG A 143 -12.16 27.59 10.97
C ARG A 143 -13.14 27.70 12.14
N PHE A 144 -12.64 27.67 13.37
CA PHE A 144 -13.45 27.79 14.58
C PHE A 144 -13.65 29.24 15.03
N ALA A 145 -14.51 29.46 16.03
CA ALA A 145 -14.86 30.79 16.50
C ALA A 145 -13.66 31.60 17.01
N ASP A 146 -12.71 30.92 17.66
CA ASP A 146 -11.49 31.42 18.28
C ASP A 146 -10.27 31.37 17.34
N ASP A 147 -10.42 30.85 16.13
CA ASP A 147 -9.35 30.80 15.15
C ASP A 147 -9.09 32.14 14.48
N THR A 148 -7.81 32.39 14.22
CA THR A 148 -7.38 33.37 13.23
C THR A 148 -7.66 32.86 11.81
N ASN A 149 -7.48 33.73 10.81
CA ASN A 149 -7.62 33.32 9.41
C ASN A 149 -6.55 32.28 9.02
N PHE A 150 -6.79 31.58 7.92
CA PHE A 150 -5.79 30.73 7.27
C PHE A 150 -4.55 31.57 6.91
N THR A 151 -3.38 31.00 7.18
CA THR A 151 -2.08 31.59 6.86
C THR A 151 -1.48 31.01 5.59
N ASN A 152 -2.01 29.88 5.10
CA ASN A 152 -1.60 29.28 3.84
C ASN A 152 -1.99 30.18 2.65
N SER A 153 -1.16 30.17 1.61
CA SER A 153 -1.48 30.74 0.30
C SER A 153 -2.57 29.89 -0.37
N PHE A 154 -3.64 30.53 -0.85
CA PHE A 154 -4.65 29.84 -1.64
C PHE A 154 -4.04 29.22 -2.90
N ASN A 155 -3.11 29.90 -3.57
CA ASN A 155 -2.45 29.38 -4.76
C ASN A 155 -1.71 28.08 -4.47
N SER A 156 -0.95 28.01 -3.37
CA SER A 156 -0.28 26.76 -2.97
C SER A 156 -1.25 25.62 -2.72
N VAL A 157 -2.42 25.90 -2.11
CA VAL A 157 -3.46 24.88 -1.92
C VAL A 157 -4.08 24.49 -3.26
N TYR A 158 -4.45 25.47 -4.09
CA TYR A 158 -5.01 25.25 -5.42
C TYR A 158 -4.09 24.37 -6.28
N GLU A 159 -2.78 24.61 -6.22
CA GLU A 159 -1.78 23.86 -6.97
C GLU A 159 -1.81 22.37 -6.59
N MET A 160 -1.88 22.04 -5.30
CA MET A 160 -1.98 20.65 -4.82
C MET A 160 -3.22 19.91 -5.33
N PHE A 161 -4.32 20.61 -5.61
CA PHE A 161 -5.55 19.98 -6.11
C PHE A 161 -5.62 19.96 -7.64
N ASN A 162 -5.21 21.05 -8.31
CA ASN A 162 -5.62 21.33 -9.69
C ASN A 162 -4.47 21.73 -10.64
N ASP A 163 -3.22 21.87 -10.18
CA ASP A 163 -2.14 22.34 -11.07
C ASP A 163 -1.95 21.42 -12.29
N THR A 164 -1.59 22.02 -13.41
CA THR A 164 -1.30 21.34 -14.68
C THR A 164 -0.03 21.85 -15.35
N ILE A 165 0.72 22.75 -14.69
CA ILE A 165 1.93 23.35 -15.22
C ILE A 165 3.15 22.55 -14.73
N GLU A 166 3.92 21.97 -15.66
CA GLU A 166 5.10 21.18 -15.29
C GLU A 166 6.20 22.03 -14.62
N PRO A 167 6.88 21.51 -13.57
CA PRO A 167 6.63 20.23 -12.91
C PRO A 167 5.43 20.30 -11.96
N TYR A 168 4.31 19.68 -12.33
CA TYR A 168 3.09 19.71 -11.50
C TYR A 168 3.13 18.65 -10.40
N ASN A 169 2.41 18.88 -9.31
CA ASN A 169 2.16 17.87 -8.28
C ASN A 169 0.74 18.05 -7.75
N SER A 170 -0.25 17.74 -8.58
CA SER A 170 -1.65 17.89 -8.21
C SER A 170 -2.44 16.59 -8.23
N MET A 171 -3.55 16.59 -7.51
CA MET A 171 -4.49 15.47 -7.46
C MET A 171 -5.10 15.26 -8.85
N TYR A 172 -5.44 16.35 -9.55
CA TYR A 172 -5.95 16.31 -10.91
C TYR A 172 -5.00 15.57 -11.86
N THR A 173 -3.72 15.94 -11.87
CA THR A 173 -2.72 15.32 -12.76
C THR A 173 -2.35 13.90 -12.34
N TYR A 174 -2.35 13.60 -11.03
CA TYR A 174 -2.15 12.24 -10.54
C TYR A 174 -3.20 11.29 -11.08
N PHE A 175 -4.50 11.57 -10.85
CA PHE A 175 -5.56 10.68 -11.31
C PHE A 175 -5.68 10.64 -12.83
N LYS A 176 -5.40 11.75 -13.53
CA LYS A 176 -5.31 11.76 -14.99
C LYS A 176 -4.25 10.77 -15.49
N GLN A 177 -3.06 10.74 -14.88
CA GLN A 177 -2.00 9.80 -15.25
C GLN A 177 -2.32 8.37 -14.80
N ALA A 178 -2.70 8.18 -13.54
CA ALA A 178 -2.96 6.86 -12.95
C ALA A 178 -4.09 6.12 -13.66
N SER A 179 -5.07 6.86 -14.19
CA SER A 179 -6.21 6.34 -14.97
C SER A 179 -5.97 6.24 -16.48
N TYR A 180 -4.78 6.60 -16.98
CA TYR A 180 -4.47 6.61 -18.41
C TYR A 180 -5.44 7.51 -19.21
N ASN A 181 -5.64 8.74 -18.72
CA ASN A 181 -6.56 9.75 -19.28
C ASN A 181 -8.05 9.34 -19.28
N GLN A 182 -8.47 8.47 -18.35
CA GLN A 182 -9.87 8.06 -18.23
C GLN A 182 -10.64 8.84 -17.17
N LEU A 183 -9.97 9.36 -16.14
CA LEU A 183 -10.58 10.11 -15.04
C LEU A 183 -9.92 11.48 -14.85
N PHE A 184 -10.76 12.50 -14.68
CA PHE A 184 -10.36 13.88 -14.51
C PHE A 184 -11.05 14.45 -13.26
N ILE A 185 -10.31 14.63 -12.17
CA ILE A 185 -10.86 15.11 -10.90
C ILE A 185 -10.51 16.57 -10.68
N LYS A 186 -11.46 17.48 -10.87
CA LYS A 186 -11.25 18.92 -10.69
C LYS A 186 -11.89 19.41 -9.40
N SER A 187 -11.14 20.19 -8.62
CA SER A 187 -11.60 20.71 -7.33
C SER A 187 -12.08 22.16 -7.42
N PHE A 188 -13.20 22.47 -6.77
CA PHE A 188 -13.82 23.79 -6.73
C PHE A 188 -13.94 24.26 -5.28
N PHE A 189 -13.46 25.46 -5.00
CA PHE A 189 -13.26 25.94 -3.62
C PHE A 189 -14.35 26.92 -3.21
N TYR A 190 -14.92 26.69 -2.02
CA TYR A 190 -15.98 27.50 -1.46
C TYR A 190 -15.74 27.83 0.03
N PRO A 191 -15.95 29.09 0.46
CA PRO A 191 -16.20 30.27 -0.38
C PRO A 191 -15.08 30.52 -1.40
N LYS A 192 -15.41 31.21 -2.49
CA LYS A 192 -14.39 31.57 -3.49
C LYS A 192 -13.30 32.41 -2.82
N PRO A 193 -12.02 32.19 -3.16
CA PRO A 193 -10.92 32.96 -2.58
C PRO A 193 -10.99 34.43 -3.00
N ASN A 194 -10.30 35.28 -2.24
CA ASN A 194 -10.06 36.68 -2.63
C ASN A 194 -8.58 36.86 -2.98
N GLY A 195 -8.25 36.69 -4.26
CA GLY A 195 -6.85 36.59 -4.69
C GLY A 195 -6.20 35.36 -4.05
N ASP A 196 -5.08 35.57 -3.35
CA ASP A 196 -4.36 34.50 -2.65
C ASP A 196 -4.89 34.22 -1.23
N LEU A 197 -5.91 34.97 -0.77
CA LEU A 197 -6.52 34.78 0.53
C LEU A 197 -7.57 33.66 0.49
N ILE A 198 -7.37 32.65 1.33
CA ILE A 198 -8.36 31.62 1.62
C ILE A 198 -9.52 32.25 2.42
N LEU A 199 -10.73 32.16 1.87
CA LEU A 199 -11.97 32.44 2.61
C LEU A 199 -12.56 31.14 3.13
N SER A 200 -13.20 31.19 4.30
CA SER A 200 -13.70 29.99 4.99
C SER A 200 -15.04 30.22 5.68
N TYR A 201 -15.73 29.13 5.97
CA TYR A 201 -16.77 29.11 6.99
C TYR A 201 -16.10 29.24 8.38
N GLN A 202 -16.61 30.15 9.22
CA GLN A 202 -16.23 30.26 10.61
C GLN A 202 -17.33 29.64 11.47
N ASP A 203 -17.03 28.56 12.18
CA ASP A 203 -17.97 27.94 13.09
C ASP A 203 -18.25 28.84 14.30
N SER A 204 -19.47 28.76 14.83
CA SER A 204 -19.86 29.52 16.03
C SER A 204 -19.27 28.95 17.32
N LEU A 205 -18.81 27.70 17.31
CA LEU A 205 -18.23 27.03 18.46
C LEU A 205 -16.71 27.19 18.45
N THR A 206 -16.14 27.32 19.64
CA THR A 206 -14.68 27.33 19.81
C THR A 206 -14.12 25.95 19.61
N ARG A 207 -12.83 25.92 19.33
CA ARG A 207 -12.07 24.72 19.05
C ARG A 207 -12.07 23.72 20.22
N ASP A 208 -12.04 24.18 21.48
CA ASP A 208 -12.11 23.34 22.69
C ASP A 208 -13.42 22.52 22.81
N TYR A 209 -14.48 22.88 22.07
CA TYR A 209 -15.70 22.08 22.01
C TYR A 209 -15.47 20.72 21.31
N TYR A 210 -14.43 20.62 20.49
CA TYR A 210 -14.16 19.50 19.59
C TYR A 210 -13.04 18.58 20.09
N VAL A 211 -12.61 18.71 21.35
CA VAL A 211 -11.60 17.84 21.99
C VAL A 211 -12.23 16.84 22.95
N PRO A 212 -11.50 15.79 23.40
CA PRO A 212 -11.92 15.00 24.54
C PRO A 212 -12.02 15.83 25.81
N TRP A 213 -13.04 15.53 26.61
CA TRP A 213 -13.24 16.12 27.92
C TRP A 213 -12.08 15.80 28.87
N SER A 214 -11.65 16.78 29.67
CA SER A 214 -10.73 16.58 30.79
C SER A 214 -11.10 17.52 31.96
N PRO A 215 -10.59 17.29 33.19
CA PRO A 215 -10.80 18.22 34.29
C PRO A 215 -10.30 19.65 34.03
N THR A 216 -9.36 19.80 33.09
CA THR A 216 -8.80 21.10 32.64
C THR A 216 -9.47 21.64 31.38
N ASP A 217 -10.26 20.83 30.68
CA ASP A 217 -11.01 21.20 29.47
C ASP A 217 -12.42 20.58 29.51
N THR A 218 -13.37 21.34 30.04
CA THR A 218 -14.70 20.83 30.37
C THR A 218 -15.70 20.90 29.22
N ASN A 219 -15.34 21.50 28.08
CA ASN A 219 -16.25 21.72 26.95
C ASN A 219 -16.23 20.57 25.93
N GLY A 220 -15.23 19.70 26.02
CA GLY A 220 -15.03 18.57 25.13
C GLY A 220 -16.04 17.42 25.26
N TYR A 221 -15.88 16.40 24.41
CA TYR A 221 -16.71 15.20 24.37
C TYR A 221 -16.21 14.09 25.31
N MET A 222 -17.14 13.33 25.89
CA MET A 222 -16.82 12.18 26.75
C MET A 222 -17.00 10.82 26.05
N THR A 223 -17.66 10.78 24.90
CA THR A 223 -18.01 9.53 24.19
C THR A 223 -17.84 9.68 22.69
N ASP A 224 -17.62 8.56 22.00
CA ASP A 224 -17.54 8.54 20.53
C ASP A 224 -18.83 8.99 19.83
N SER A 225 -19.98 8.77 20.47
CA SER A 225 -21.26 9.24 19.92
C SER A 225 -21.38 10.76 19.99
N ALA A 226 -20.93 11.37 21.09
CA ALA A 226 -20.85 12.82 21.22
C ALA A 226 -19.83 13.40 20.23
N ARG A 227 -18.61 12.82 20.18
CA ARG A 227 -17.56 13.14 19.20
C ARG A 227 -18.12 13.25 17.78
N ARG A 228 -18.71 12.16 17.30
CA ARG A 228 -19.32 12.08 15.95
C ARG A 228 -20.42 13.12 15.74
N SER A 229 -21.31 13.31 16.70
CA SER A 229 -22.42 14.25 16.55
C SER A 229 -21.94 15.69 16.44
N MET A 230 -20.87 16.04 17.16
CA MET A 230 -20.23 17.35 17.09
C MET A 230 -19.56 17.57 15.73
N GLU A 231 -18.77 16.59 15.26
CA GLU A 231 -18.12 16.62 13.96
C GLU A 231 -19.15 16.76 12.82
N PHE A 232 -20.16 15.89 12.78
CA PHE A 232 -21.17 15.94 11.73
C PHE A 232 -21.96 17.24 11.76
N GLY A 233 -22.19 17.79 12.96
CA GLY A 233 -22.79 19.11 13.10
C GLY A 233 -21.94 20.22 12.47
N LEU A 234 -20.62 20.20 12.69
CA LEU A 234 -19.67 21.15 12.08
C LEU A 234 -19.73 21.07 10.55
N LEU A 235 -19.66 19.86 9.99
CA LEU A 235 -19.66 19.63 8.54
C LEU A 235 -21.01 20.01 7.91
N ALA A 236 -22.13 19.67 8.54
CA ALA A 236 -23.44 20.04 8.03
C ALA A 236 -23.65 21.57 8.01
N ARG A 237 -23.20 22.29 9.05
CA ARG A 237 -23.29 23.76 9.08
C ARG A 237 -22.42 24.43 8.02
N SER A 238 -21.23 23.89 7.76
CA SER A 238 -20.36 24.44 6.71
C SER A 238 -20.93 24.21 5.31
N VAL A 239 -21.55 23.06 5.06
CA VAL A 239 -22.30 22.79 3.82
C VAL A 239 -23.48 23.75 3.68
N GLU A 240 -24.27 23.93 4.73
CA GLU A 240 -25.40 24.86 4.74
C GLU A 240 -24.97 26.30 4.42
N TYR A 241 -23.81 26.72 4.92
CA TYR A 241 -23.24 28.04 4.65
C TYR A 241 -22.84 28.23 3.18
N VAL A 242 -22.27 27.21 2.52
CA VAL A 242 -21.75 27.36 1.15
C VAL A 242 -22.70 26.92 0.04
N LYS A 243 -23.77 26.17 0.33
CA LYS A 243 -24.60 25.52 -0.71
C LYS A 243 -25.11 26.47 -1.80
N ASP A 244 -25.47 27.70 -1.45
CA ASP A 244 -25.98 28.70 -2.39
C ASP A 244 -24.85 29.43 -3.16
N MET A 245 -23.60 29.28 -2.73
CA MET A 245 -22.41 29.80 -3.42
C MET A 245 -21.96 28.87 -4.56
N ILE A 246 -22.36 27.60 -4.51
CA ILE A 246 -22.03 26.59 -5.50
C ILE A 246 -22.97 26.78 -6.71
N PRO A 247 -22.46 26.91 -7.95
CA PRO A 247 -23.30 27.05 -9.13
C PRO A 247 -24.22 25.84 -9.34
N ALA A 248 -25.49 26.10 -9.67
CA ALA A 248 -26.48 25.04 -9.89
C ALA A 248 -26.23 24.21 -11.17
N ASP A 249 -25.41 24.73 -12.09
CA ASP A 249 -24.99 24.06 -13.32
C ASP A 249 -23.68 23.26 -13.19
N LEU A 250 -23.01 23.34 -12.03
CA LEU A 250 -21.89 22.45 -11.72
C LEU A 250 -22.44 21.04 -11.46
N ASN A 251 -22.07 20.08 -12.31
CA ASN A 251 -22.44 18.69 -12.06
C ASN A 251 -21.67 18.16 -10.84
N ILE A 252 -22.37 17.94 -9.73
CA ILE A 252 -21.80 17.46 -8.47
C ILE A 252 -22.24 16.02 -8.14
N ASP A 253 -22.92 15.35 -9.07
CA ASP A 253 -23.41 13.98 -8.98
C ASP A 253 -23.21 13.34 -10.36
N TYR A 254 -21.95 13.05 -10.72
CA TYR A 254 -21.60 12.65 -12.08
C TYR A 254 -22.10 11.25 -12.46
N ASP A 255 -22.40 10.41 -11.47
CA ASP A 255 -22.90 9.05 -11.65
C ASP A 255 -24.41 8.90 -11.42
N ASP A 256 -25.12 10.02 -11.22
CA ASP A 256 -26.57 10.14 -11.03
C ASP A 256 -27.10 9.23 -9.91
N ASP A 257 -26.34 9.08 -8.82
CA ASP A 257 -26.70 8.26 -7.67
C ASP A 257 -27.54 9.02 -6.62
N GLY A 258 -27.68 10.33 -6.78
CA GLY A 258 -28.41 11.23 -5.88
C GLY A 258 -27.56 11.85 -4.77
N TYR A 259 -26.26 11.54 -4.73
CA TYR A 259 -25.30 12.01 -3.75
C TYR A 259 -24.28 12.97 -4.38
N VAL A 260 -23.69 13.82 -3.56
CA VAL A 260 -22.58 14.67 -3.99
C VAL A 260 -21.34 13.81 -4.16
N ASP A 261 -20.65 13.95 -5.29
CA ASP A 261 -19.47 13.19 -5.69
C ASP A 261 -18.39 13.17 -4.60
N ASN A 262 -17.92 14.34 -4.19
CA ASN A 262 -17.02 14.41 -3.07
C ASN A 262 -17.07 15.79 -2.46
N VAL A 263 -17.01 15.83 -1.13
CA VAL A 263 -16.74 17.06 -0.39
C VAL A 263 -15.46 16.87 0.41
N CYS A 264 -14.43 17.65 0.10
CA CYS A 264 -13.20 17.74 0.87
C CYS A 264 -13.28 18.92 1.83
N PHE A 265 -13.39 18.65 3.12
CA PHE A 265 -13.34 19.65 4.17
C PHE A 265 -11.89 19.90 4.57
N VAL A 266 -11.45 21.16 4.46
CA VAL A 266 -10.08 21.58 4.83
C VAL A 266 -10.18 22.50 6.05
N ILE A 267 -9.79 21.98 7.21
CA ILE A 267 -9.95 22.68 8.48
C ILE A 267 -8.66 23.42 8.84
N ARG A 268 -8.78 24.61 9.42
CA ARG A 268 -7.67 25.30 10.07
C ARG A 268 -7.18 24.46 11.25
N GLY A 269 -5.87 24.35 11.42
CA GLY A 269 -5.20 23.63 12.50
C GLY A 269 -4.15 22.66 11.96
N ASP A 270 -3.20 22.31 12.81
CA ASP A 270 -2.22 21.26 12.52
C ASP A 270 -2.76 19.91 13.01
N VAL A 271 -2.22 18.82 12.49
CA VAL A 271 -2.12 17.56 13.20
C VAL A 271 -1.16 17.76 14.39
N GLY A 272 -1.29 18.83 15.17
CA GLY A 272 -0.55 19.17 16.38
C GLY A 272 -1.49 19.23 17.58
N ASP A 273 -2.70 19.68 17.31
CA ASP A 273 -3.56 20.26 18.33
C ASP A 273 -4.67 19.30 18.81
N TRP A 274 -4.78 18.08 18.25
CA TRP A 274 -6.00 17.26 18.42
C TRP A 274 -5.77 15.78 18.74
N ASN A 275 -6.64 15.27 19.62
CA ASN A 275 -6.88 13.87 19.96
C ASN A 275 -8.14 13.40 19.18
N VAL A 276 -7.96 12.41 18.30
CA VAL A 276 -8.97 11.55 17.64
C VAL A 276 -10.04 12.19 16.71
N LEU A 277 -10.65 13.35 16.98
CA LEU A 277 -11.73 13.88 16.11
C LEU A 277 -11.23 14.54 14.81
N LEU A 278 -10.08 15.22 14.84
CA LEU A 278 -9.59 16.02 13.72
C LEU A 278 -8.44 15.37 12.94
N TRP A 279 -8.21 14.05 13.11
CA TRP A 279 -7.26 13.33 12.25
C TRP A 279 -7.80 13.32 10.81
N PRO A 280 -6.97 13.56 9.76
CA PRO A 280 -7.45 13.47 8.39
C PRO A 280 -8.09 12.12 8.12
N HIS A 281 -9.28 12.11 7.51
CA HIS A 281 -10.01 10.89 7.26
C HIS A 281 -11.12 11.02 6.24
N ARG A 282 -11.58 9.87 5.74
CA ARG A 282 -12.78 9.77 4.90
C ARG A 282 -13.91 9.09 5.68
N TRP A 283 -15.11 9.67 5.66
CA TRP A 283 -16.28 9.04 6.28
C TRP A 283 -17.59 9.39 5.57
N ALA A 284 -18.71 8.96 6.13
CA ALA A 284 -20.05 9.22 5.65
C ALA A 284 -20.81 10.10 6.65
N LEU A 285 -21.39 11.19 6.18
CA LEU A 285 -22.22 12.11 6.95
C LEU A 285 -23.64 11.54 7.16
N TYR A 286 -23.74 10.35 7.76
CA TYR A 286 -25.02 9.65 7.93
C TYR A 286 -25.86 10.16 9.12
N GLY A 287 -25.22 10.79 10.11
CA GLY A 287 -25.88 11.22 11.34
C GLY A 287 -26.42 12.66 11.28
N GLN A 288 -26.17 13.38 10.19
CA GLN A 288 -26.67 14.72 9.94
C GLN A 288 -27.07 14.86 8.49
N GLU A 289 -28.14 15.60 8.21
CA GLU A 289 -28.61 15.82 6.85
C GLU A 289 -28.07 17.11 6.25
N ALA A 290 -27.35 16.99 5.12
CA ALA A 290 -26.80 18.13 4.39
C ALA A 290 -26.97 17.93 2.89
N TYR A 291 -27.38 18.97 2.17
CA TYR A 291 -27.70 18.90 0.75
C TYR A 291 -27.12 20.08 -0.02
N ILE A 292 -26.67 19.82 -1.25
CA ILE A 292 -26.28 20.84 -2.23
C ILE A 292 -27.13 20.57 -3.48
N HIS A 293 -27.91 21.56 -3.93
CA HIS A 293 -28.80 21.42 -5.11
C HIS A 293 -29.68 20.17 -5.12
N GLY A 294 -30.16 19.75 -3.95
CA GLY A 294 -31.00 18.55 -3.77
C GLY A 294 -30.23 17.23 -3.78
N LYS A 295 -28.91 17.24 -3.96
CA LYS A 295 -28.03 16.07 -3.86
C LYS A 295 -27.52 15.92 -2.43
N ARG A 296 -27.49 14.69 -1.93
CA ARG A 296 -27.12 14.41 -0.54
C ARG A 296 -25.60 14.46 -0.37
N VAL A 297 -25.09 15.31 0.51
CA VAL A 297 -23.71 15.18 0.99
C VAL A 297 -23.65 13.96 1.89
N TRP A 298 -22.85 12.97 1.48
CA TRP A 298 -22.69 11.73 2.20
C TRP A 298 -21.22 11.44 2.38
N ASP A 299 -20.49 11.16 1.32
CA ASP A 299 -19.05 10.93 1.39
C ASP A 299 -18.25 12.23 1.47
N PHE A 300 -17.25 12.23 2.36
CA PHE A 300 -16.36 13.36 2.52
C PHE A 300 -14.93 12.92 2.80
N ASN A 301 -13.99 13.77 2.42
CA ASN A 301 -12.61 13.76 2.93
C ASN A 301 -12.44 14.89 3.94
N PHE A 302 -11.62 14.65 4.94
CA PHE A 302 -11.32 15.57 6.02
C PHE A 302 -9.81 15.81 6.03
N GLN A 303 -9.39 17.07 5.95
CA GLN A 303 -8.00 17.49 5.86
C GLN A 303 -7.70 18.61 6.84
N LEU A 304 -6.45 18.70 7.29
CA LEU A 304 -5.97 19.78 8.15
C LEU A 304 -4.98 20.66 7.39
N ALA A 305 -5.26 21.96 7.25
CA ALA A 305 -4.49 22.85 6.37
C ALA A 305 -3.08 23.19 6.86
N ASP A 306 -2.85 23.18 8.17
CA ASP A 306 -1.55 23.54 8.75
C ASP A 306 -0.69 22.33 9.07
N ALA A 307 -1.19 21.14 8.74
CA ALA A 307 -0.48 19.88 8.83
C ALA A 307 0.62 19.78 7.77
N GLY A 308 1.64 20.64 7.81
CA GLY A 308 2.52 20.90 6.66
C GLY A 308 3.08 19.68 5.93
N TYR A 309 3.55 18.65 6.66
CA TYR A 309 4.04 17.40 6.05
C TYR A 309 2.90 16.50 5.54
N TYR A 310 1.73 16.57 6.17
CA TYR A 310 0.62 15.63 5.97
C TYR A 310 -0.48 16.17 5.04
N PHE A 311 -0.60 17.50 4.90
CA PHE A 311 -1.43 18.15 3.89
C PHE A 311 -0.63 18.31 2.60
N SER A 312 -0.61 17.24 1.82
CA SER A 312 0.14 17.13 0.59
C SER A 312 -0.71 16.50 -0.50
N ASN A 313 -0.29 16.64 -1.76
CA ASN A 313 -0.93 15.97 -2.88
C ASN A 313 -1.04 14.44 -2.64
N SER A 314 -0.02 13.83 -2.02
CA SER A 314 -0.04 12.40 -1.73
C SER A 314 -1.21 11.98 -0.83
N THR A 315 -1.44 12.72 0.24
CA THR A 315 -2.59 12.50 1.13
C THR A 315 -3.91 12.77 0.43
N LEU A 316 -4.01 13.83 -0.37
CA LEU A 316 -5.21 14.13 -1.15
C LEU A 316 -5.54 12.99 -2.12
N CYS A 317 -4.52 12.43 -2.79
CA CYS A 317 -4.68 11.29 -3.68
C CYS A 317 -5.14 10.03 -2.94
N HIS A 318 -4.56 9.74 -1.77
CA HIS A 318 -4.93 8.60 -0.93
C HIS A 318 -6.42 8.67 -0.54
N GLU A 319 -6.85 9.79 0.03
CA GLU A 319 -8.23 10.01 0.46
C GLU A 319 -9.22 10.02 -0.71
N MET A 320 -8.82 10.59 -1.86
CA MET A 320 -9.66 10.58 -3.05
C MET A 320 -9.79 9.16 -3.63
N PHE A 321 -8.75 8.31 -3.55
CA PHE A 321 -8.88 6.94 -4.04
C PHE A 321 -9.79 6.08 -3.14
N HIS A 322 -9.87 6.39 -1.84
CA HIS A 322 -10.96 5.90 -1.00
C HIS A 322 -12.34 6.34 -1.49
N THR A 323 -12.54 7.60 -1.88
CA THR A 323 -13.81 8.06 -2.47
C THR A 323 -14.18 7.25 -3.72
N LEU A 324 -13.19 6.79 -4.49
CA LEU A 324 -13.37 5.93 -5.66
C LEU A 324 -13.56 4.43 -5.33
N GLY A 325 -13.46 4.04 -4.05
CA GLY A 325 -13.76 2.68 -3.59
C GLY A 325 -12.56 1.80 -3.21
N ALA A 326 -11.34 2.34 -3.19
CA ALA A 326 -10.15 1.57 -2.83
C ALA A 326 -9.96 1.41 -1.31
N PRO A 327 -9.70 0.20 -0.78
CA PRO A 327 -9.32 -0.02 0.61
C PRO A 327 -7.82 0.22 0.86
N ASP A 328 -7.47 0.26 2.13
CA ASP A 328 -6.10 0.29 2.62
C ASP A 328 -5.41 -1.06 2.56
N LEU A 329 -4.09 -0.96 2.44
CA LEU A 329 -3.20 -2.11 2.27
C LEU A 329 -2.17 -2.27 3.42
N TYR A 330 -2.24 -1.46 4.47
CA TYR A 330 -1.35 -1.53 5.65
C TYR A 330 -1.94 -2.33 6.82
N HIS A 331 -1.07 -2.79 7.73
CA HIS A 331 -1.41 -3.65 8.89
C HIS A 331 -1.42 -2.87 10.22
N TYR A 332 -2.12 -3.39 11.23
CA TYR A 332 -2.31 -2.70 12.52
C TYR A 332 -1.70 -3.42 13.74
N SER A 333 -0.97 -4.53 13.54
CA SER A 333 -0.53 -5.39 14.64
C SER A 333 0.78 -4.96 15.32
N ASP A 334 0.91 -5.28 16.61
CA ASP A 334 2.07 -5.02 17.49
C ASP A 334 3.29 -5.94 17.22
N SER A 335 3.19 -6.92 16.32
CA SER A 335 4.16 -8.01 16.18
C SER A 335 4.85 -8.01 14.84
N THR A 336 5.88 -7.19 14.65
CA THR A 336 6.95 -7.31 13.62
C THR A 336 6.56 -7.56 12.15
N ASN A 337 5.27 -7.57 11.80
CA ASN A 337 4.77 -7.85 10.46
C ASN A 337 4.78 -6.54 9.70
N SER A 338 5.88 -6.34 8.99
CA SER A 338 6.05 -5.28 8.01
C SER A 338 4.83 -5.24 7.07
N ASP A 339 4.20 -4.08 6.92
CA ASP A 339 3.03 -3.86 6.04
C ASP A 339 3.12 -4.66 4.76
N ALA A 340 2.10 -5.45 4.42
CA ALA A 340 2.10 -6.40 3.29
C ALA A 340 2.50 -5.79 1.95
N VAL A 341 2.33 -4.48 1.77
CA VAL A 341 2.64 -3.76 0.52
C VAL A 341 3.72 -2.69 0.72
N GLY A 342 3.68 -1.92 1.80
CA GLY A 342 4.64 -0.85 2.10
C GLY A 342 4.63 0.29 1.08
N GLN A 343 5.80 0.89 0.82
CA GLN A 343 5.97 2.08 -0.03
C GLN A 343 5.75 1.85 -1.55
N TRP A 344 5.19 0.70 -1.93
CA TRP A 344 4.95 0.32 -3.33
C TRP A 344 3.54 0.65 -3.83
N ASP A 345 2.62 1.00 -2.93
CA ASP A 345 1.25 1.42 -3.26
C ASP A 345 0.83 2.63 -2.44
N LEU A 346 0.12 3.57 -3.07
CA LEU A 346 -0.47 4.74 -2.44
C LEU A 346 -1.37 4.37 -1.25
N MET A 347 -2.10 3.27 -1.33
CA MET A 347 -3.06 2.81 -0.32
C MET A 347 -2.41 2.09 0.87
N CYS A 348 -1.10 1.94 0.88
CA CYS A 348 -0.37 1.38 2.01
C CYS A 348 0.47 2.42 2.76
N SER A 349 1.01 3.40 2.04
CA SER A 349 1.93 4.40 2.61
C SER A 349 1.84 5.65 1.76
N ASN A 350 2.02 6.84 2.34
CA ASN A 350 2.10 8.07 1.54
C ASN A 350 3.56 8.50 1.37
N ALA A 351 4.07 8.54 0.14
CA ALA A 351 5.32 9.25 -0.14
C ALA A 351 5.07 10.77 -0.11
N HIS A 352 5.98 11.54 0.48
CA HIS A 352 5.82 12.99 0.61
C HIS A 352 6.87 13.75 -0.23
N PRO A 353 6.51 14.89 -0.86
CA PRO A 353 5.15 15.40 -1.08
C PRO A 353 4.46 14.82 -2.33
N TYR A 354 5.18 14.01 -3.09
CA TYR A 354 4.72 13.43 -4.35
C TYR A 354 4.28 11.98 -4.11
N PRO A 355 3.07 11.59 -4.55
CA PRO A 355 2.61 10.21 -4.43
C PRO A 355 3.42 9.25 -5.31
N GLN A 356 3.38 7.98 -4.92
CA GLN A 356 3.73 6.86 -5.79
C GLN A 356 2.47 6.31 -6.50
N GLN A 357 2.67 5.51 -7.55
CA GLN A 357 1.57 4.88 -8.27
C GLN A 357 0.90 3.84 -7.37
N MET A 358 -0.42 3.72 -7.47
CA MET A 358 -1.11 2.52 -7.01
C MET A 358 -0.65 1.31 -7.86
N LEU A 359 -0.65 0.12 -7.27
CA LEU A 359 -0.42 -1.13 -7.97
C LEU A 359 -1.43 -1.29 -9.13
N VAL A 360 -1.00 -1.94 -10.20
CA VAL A 360 -1.84 -2.22 -11.36
C VAL A 360 -3.11 -2.97 -10.97
N TYR A 361 -3.02 -3.89 -10.02
CA TYR A 361 -4.19 -4.58 -9.48
C TYR A 361 -5.22 -3.62 -8.84
N MET A 362 -4.77 -2.59 -8.11
CA MET A 362 -5.69 -1.60 -7.52
C MET A 362 -6.36 -0.75 -8.60
N LYS A 363 -5.64 -0.41 -9.68
CA LYS A 363 -6.19 0.27 -10.86
C LYS A 363 -7.23 -0.58 -11.61
N TYR A 364 -7.04 -1.89 -11.64
CA TYR A 364 -8.01 -2.85 -12.17
C TYR A 364 -9.25 -2.94 -11.28
N LYS A 365 -9.09 -3.38 -10.02
CA LYS A 365 -10.22 -3.74 -9.16
C LYS A 365 -11.01 -2.52 -8.66
N TYR A 366 -10.31 -1.48 -8.20
CA TYR A 366 -10.92 -0.31 -7.57
C TYR A 366 -10.92 0.93 -8.47
N GLY A 367 -9.91 1.06 -9.34
CA GLY A 367 -9.87 2.12 -10.34
C GLY A 367 -10.82 1.87 -11.51
N ASN A 368 -11.08 0.62 -11.90
CA ASN A 368 -11.82 0.26 -13.11
C ASN A 368 -11.28 0.96 -14.38
N TRP A 369 -9.97 1.21 -14.41
CA TRP A 369 -9.25 1.82 -15.55
C TRP A 369 -8.54 0.79 -16.42
N ILE A 370 -8.35 -0.41 -15.87
CA ILE A 370 -7.71 -1.56 -16.51
C ILE A 370 -8.74 -2.69 -16.44
N SER A 371 -8.86 -3.47 -17.52
CA SER A 371 -9.72 -4.65 -17.56
C SER A 371 -8.95 -5.92 -17.16
N TYR A 372 -9.68 -7.00 -16.89
CA TYR A 372 -9.06 -8.28 -16.54
C TYR A 372 -8.25 -8.85 -17.73
N GLU A 373 -8.66 -8.52 -18.95
CA GLU A 373 -8.03 -8.93 -20.20
C GLU A 373 -6.73 -8.18 -20.48
N ASP A 374 -6.58 -6.95 -19.98
CA ASP A 374 -5.35 -6.15 -20.11
C ASP A 374 -4.20 -6.71 -19.25
N ILE A 375 -4.52 -7.44 -18.16
CA ILE A 375 -3.55 -8.14 -17.32
C ILE A 375 -3.40 -9.56 -17.84
N VAL A 376 -2.60 -9.70 -18.90
CA VAL A 376 -2.44 -10.97 -19.62
C VAL A 376 -1.90 -12.07 -18.70
N GLU A 377 -2.53 -13.25 -18.78
CA GLU A 377 -2.06 -14.45 -18.09
C GLU A 377 -0.92 -15.12 -18.86
N LEU A 378 0.19 -15.39 -18.19
CA LEU A 378 1.30 -16.12 -18.81
C LEU A 378 1.05 -17.62 -18.72
N THR A 379 0.89 -18.25 -19.88
CA THR A 379 0.73 -19.70 -20.02
C THR A 379 1.84 -20.36 -20.83
N GLU A 380 2.69 -19.57 -21.48
CA GLU A 380 3.72 -20.06 -22.39
C GLU A 380 5.12 -19.61 -21.98
N TYR A 381 6.10 -20.47 -22.20
CA TYR A 381 7.51 -20.13 -22.05
C TYR A 381 7.90 -19.02 -23.02
N GLY A 382 8.56 -17.98 -22.52
CA GLY A 382 8.95 -16.87 -23.38
C GLY A 382 9.62 -15.72 -22.64
N ARG A 383 10.06 -14.74 -23.43
CA ARG A 383 10.57 -13.46 -22.96
C ARG A 383 9.49 -12.40 -23.13
N TYR A 384 9.14 -11.72 -22.04
CA TYR A 384 8.00 -10.81 -21.97
C TYR A 384 8.44 -9.40 -21.60
N PRO A 385 7.93 -8.36 -22.30
CA PRO A 385 8.18 -6.97 -21.95
C PRO A 385 7.17 -6.48 -20.89
N LEU A 386 7.61 -5.67 -19.94
CA LEU A 386 6.80 -4.92 -18.98
C LEU A 386 7.06 -3.43 -19.15
N ARG A 387 6.00 -2.67 -19.38
CA ARG A 387 6.03 -1.21 -19.42
C ARG A 387 5.87 -0.64 -18.01
N ALA A 388 6.47 0.52 -17.76
CA ALA A 388 6.39 1.18 -16.47
C ALA A 388 4.94 1.54 -16.09
N ASN A 389 4.57 1.28 -14.84
CA ASN A 389 3.31 1.70 -14.24
C ASN A 389 3.21 3.24 -14.25
N GLY A 390 2.09 3.78 -14.76
CA GLY A 390 1.88 5.22 -14.91
C GLY A 390 2.38 5.82 -16.23
N SER A 391 2.81 4.98 -17.18
CA SER A 391 3.11 5.40 -18.55
C SER A 391 1.86 5.85 -19.33
N ASP A 392 2.03 6.34 -20.56
CA ASP A 392 0.92 6.93 -21.35
C ASP A 392 -0.07 5.90 -21.94
N THR A 393 0.18 4.60 -21.78
CA THR A 393 -0.64 3.51 -22.32
C THR A 393 -0.72 2.36 -21.31
N ILE A 394 -1.76 1.53 -21.45
CA ILE A 394 -1.98 0.32 -20.65
C ILE A 394 -1.28 -0.94 -21.18
N ASP A 395 -0.64 -0.84 -22.35
CA ASP A 395 0.00 -2.00 -22.99
C ASP A 395 1.14 -2.55 -22.13
N HIS A 396 1.08 -3.84 -21.81
CA HIS A 396 2.11 -4.58 -21.09
C HIS A 396 2.44 -4.00 -19.69
N LEU A 397 1.47 -3.39 -19.01
CA LEU A 397 1.68 -2.87 -17.65
C LEU A 397 1.96 -3.96 -16.62
N ALA A 398 1.32 -5.11 -16.81
CA ALA A 398 1.35 -6.22 -15.89
C ALA A 398 1.07 -7.55 -16.59
N TYR A 399 1.56 -8.63 -15.99
CA TYR A 399 1.10 -9.97 -16.28
C TYR A 399 0.69 -10.68 -15.00
N ARG A 400 -0.13 -11.72 -15.14
CA ARG A 400 -0.50 -12.61 -14.03
C ARG A 400 -0.09 -14.05 -14.31
N VAL A 401 0.10 -14.81 -13.24
CA VAL A 401 0.36 -16.25 -13.27
C VAL A 401 -0.49 -16.93 -12.22
N PRO A 402 -1.30 -17.95 -12.58
CA PRO A 402 -2.11 -18.68 -11.62
C PRO A 402 -1.22 -19.43 -10.62
N THR A 403 -1.73 -19.60 -9.40
CA THR A 403 -1.12 -20.50 -8.40
C THR A 403 -1.86 -21.83 -8.34
N GLN A 404 -1.34 -22.75 -7.53
CA GLN A 404 -2.00 -24.02 -7.23
C GLN A 404 -3.30 -23.79 -6.44
N ASN A 405 -3.40 -22.68 -5.70
CA ASN A 405 -4.67 -22.18 -5.17
C ASN A 405 -5.43 -21.46 -6.30
N PRO A 406 -6.57 -21.98 -6.77
CA PRO A 406 -7.28 -21.42 -7.93
C PRO A 406 -7.86 -20.03 -7.67
N PHE A 407 -7.87 -19.57 -6.42
CA PHE A 407 -8.31 -18.24 -6.05
C PHE A 407 -7.15 -17.24 -6.03
N GLU A 408 -5.89 -17.67 -6.04
CA GLU A 408 -4.74 -16.77 -5.94
C GLU A 408 -3.88 -16.78 -7.20
N PHE A 409 -3.29 -15.63 -7.49
CA PHE A 409 -2.36 -15.46 -8.60
C PHE A 409 -1.20 -14.55 -8.19
N ILE A 410 -0.08 -14.70 -8.88
CA ILE A 410 1.07 -13.79 -8.78
C ILE A 410 0.96 -12.80 -9.92
N LEU A 411 1.10 -11.52 -9.62
CA LEU A 411 1.16 -10.44 -10.60
C LEU A 411 2.56 -9.82 -10.56
N MET A 412 3.05 -9.38 -11.73
CA MET A 412 4.28 -8.61 -11.85
C MET A 412 4.07 -7.31 -12.61
N GLU A 413 4.68 -6.23 -12.12
CA GLU A 413 4.66 -4.91 -12.77
C GLU A 413 6.02 -4.22 -12.68
N TYR A 414 6.28 -3.29 -13.59
CA TYR A 414 7.52 -2.49 -13.59
C TYR A 414 7.30 -1.13 -12.92
N ARG A 415 8.10 -0.83 -11.89
CA ARG A 415 8.16 0.46 -11.19
C ARG A 415 9.35 1.28 -11.65
N ASN A 416 9.11 2.52 -12.04
CA ASN A 416 10.12 3.43 -12.56
C ASN A 416 10.17 4.72 -11.73
N LYS A 417 11.18 4.79 -10.85
CA LYS A 417 11.37 5.91 -9.92
C LYS A 417 11.64 7.27 -10.59
N SER A 418 12.00 7.29 -11.87
CA SER A 418 12.16 8.55 -12.61
C SER A 418 10.83 9.19 -13.03
N MET A 419 9.73 8.42 -12.96
CA MET A 419 8.40 8.92 -13.28
C MET A 419 7.92 9.87 -12.19
N GLN A 420 7.22 10.93 -12.60
CA GLN A 420 6.71 11.99 -11.74
C GLN A 420 5.88 11.51 -10.54
N TYR A 421 5.12 10.42 -10.70
CA TYR A 421 4.24 9.88 -9.67
C TYR A 421 4.58 8.46 -9.28
N ASP A 422 5.85 8.03 -9.37
CA ASP A 422 6.25 6.67 -8.97
C ASP A 422 7.43 6.69 -7.99
N HIS A 423 7.28 7.43 -6.89
CA HIS A 423 8.30 7.63 -5.86
C HIS A 423 8.51 6.43 -4.93
N THR A 424 8.75 5.26 -5.51
CA THR A 424 9.05 4.03 -4.79
C THR A 424 10.49 4.03 -4.23
N PRO A 425 10.81 3.12 -3.30
CA PRO A 425 12.16 3.01 -2.75
C PRO A 425 13.21 2.73 -3.83
N GLN A 426 12.89 1.82 -4.77
CA GLN A 426 13.76 1.39 -5.86
C GLN A 426 12.97 1.20 -7.17
N GLY A 427 13.67 1.22 -8.31
CA GLY A 427 13.09 0.84 -9.60
C GLY A 427 13.40 -0.61 -9.98
N GLY A 428 12.53 -1.20 -10.80
CA GLY A 428 12.62 -2.61 -11.19
C GLY A 428 11.24 -3.26 -11.33
N ILE A 429 11.24 -4.55 -11.64
CA ILE A 429 10.04 -5.39 -11.58
C ILE A 429 9.74 -5.68 -10.11
N ILE A 430 8.49 -5.55 -9.68
CA ILE A 430 8.02 -6.11 -8.41
C ILE A 430 7.08 -7.28 -8.69
N PHE A 431 7.09 -8.26 -7.80
CA PHE A 431 6.15 -9.37 -7.81
C PHE A 431 5.27 -9.28 -6.57
N TYR A 432 3.98 -9.57 -6.72
CA TYR A 432 3.06 -9.61 -5.61
C TYR A 432 1.99 -10.68 -5.79
N ARG A 433 1.56 -11.26 -4.68
CA ARG A 433 0.44 -12.20 -4.62
C ARG A 433 -0.86 -11.41 -4.47
N VAL A 434 -1.90 -11.90 -5.14
CA VAL A 434 -3.27 -11.38 -5.00
C VAL A 434 -4.22 -12.51 -4.57
N ASN A 435 -5.02 -12.24 -3.55
CA ASN A 435 -6.20 -13.03 -3.17
C ASN A 435 -7.47 -12.18 -3.33
N PRO A 436 -8.18 -12.29 -4.47
CA PRO A 436 -9.33 -11.47 -4.82
C PRO A 436 -10.60 -11.80 -4.00
N LEU A 437 -10.57 -12.84 -3.14
CA LEU A 437 -11.66 -13.12 -2.20
C LEU A 437 -11.67 -12.14 -1.01
N LEU A 438 -10.63 -11.33 -0.88
CA LEU A 438 -10.47 -10.31 0.16
C LEU A 438 -10.59 -8.91 -0.45
N ASP A 439 -10.87 -7.93 0.40
CA ASP A 439 -10.84 -6.51 0.06
C ASP A 439 -9.95 -5.76 1.09
N GLY A 440 -8.81 -5.26 0.62
CA GLY A 440 -7.78 -4.62 1.45
C GLY A 440 -7.01 -5.59 2.34
N ASN A 441 -5.97 -5.10 3.00
CA ASN A 441 -5.10 -5.90 3.88
C ASN A 441 -5.40 -5.70 5.36
N ALA A 442 -6.66 -5.44 5.66
CA ALA A 442 -7.08 -4.98 6.97
C ALA A 442 -7.68 -6.08 7.86
N ASN A 443 -7.77 -7.31 7.36
CA ASN A 443 -8.58 -8.36 7.94
C ASN A 443 -7.73 -9.28 8.82
N TYR A 444 -8.27 -9.63 9.98
CA TYR A 444 -7.70 -10.61 10.91
C TYR A 444 -8.83 -11.47 11.43
N ASN A 445 -8.67 -12.78 11.37
CA ASN A 445 -9.73 -13.72 11.75
C ASN A 445 -9.58 -14.25 13.20
N GLY A 446 -8.60 -13.76 13.96
CA GLY A 446 -8.26 -14.27 15.29
C GLY A 446 -7.00 -15.13 15.34
N ASP A 447 -6.58 -15.67 14.19
CA ASP A 447 -5.41 -16.53 14.05
C ASP A 447 -4.43 -16.01 12.98
N ASP A 448 -4.94 -15.52 11.84
CA ASP A 448 -4.18 -15.10 10.66
C ASP A 448 -4.52 -13.68 10.20
N VAL A 449 -3.50 -12.95 9.72
CA VAL A 449 -3.66 -11.71 8.97
C VAL A 449 -3.99 -12.05 7.52
N LEU A 450 -5.09 -11.50 7.01
CA LEU A 450 -5.64 -11.80 5.69
C LEU A 450 -5.30 -10.64 4.73
N ASP A 451 -4.42 -10.93 3.77
CA ASP A 451 -3.94 -9.99 2.77
C ASP A 451 -4.60 -10.23 1.41
N GLU A 452 -5.34 -9.23 0.93
CA GLU A 452 -5.71 -9.17 -0.48
C GLU A 452 -4.46 -9.09 -1.37
N VAL A 453 -3.49 -8.25 -1.00
CA VAL A 453 -2.27 -8.02 -1.78
C VAL A 453 -1.04 -8.14 -0.90
N TYR A 454 -0.06 -8.94 -1.33
CA TYR A 454 1.22 -9.08 -0.64
C TYR A 454 2.38 -8.91 -1.61
N VAL A 455 3.23 -7.91 -1.37
CA VAL A 455 4.43 -7.65 -2.19
C VAL A 455 5.61 -8.48 -1.68
N PHE A 456 6.15 -9.33 -2.57
CA PHE A 456 7.31 -10.16 -2.24
C PHE A 456 8.56 -9.31 -2.05
N ARG A 457 9.28 -9.53 -0.96
CA ARG A 457 10.44 -8.72 -0.55
C ARG A 457 11.56 -9.51 0.10
N ARG A 458 12.79 -9.06 -0.12
CA ARG A 458 13.99 -9.65 0.46
C ARG A 458 14.12 -9.25 1.94
N ASN A 459 14.48 -10.22 2.77
CA ASN A 459 14.86 -10.01 4.18
C ASN A 459 13.77 -9.31 5.03
N ASN A 460 12.49 -9.49 4.69
CA ASN A 460 11.35 -8.79 5.33
C ASN A 460 11.49 -7.26 5.36
N ASN A 461 12.25 -6.68 4.43
CA ASN A 461 12.38 -5.24 4.29
C ASN A 461 11.48 -4.77 3.15
N THR A 462 10.45 -3.98 3.49
CA THR A 462 9.46 -3.49 2.52
C THR A 462 10.09 -2.68 1.38
N SER A 463 11.25 -2.04 1.59
CA SER A 463 11.95 -1.32 0.52
C SER A 463 12.70 -2.22 -0.48
N ASN A 464 12.82 -3.53 -0.22
CA ASN A 464 13.61 -4.48 -1.02
C ASN A 464 12.76 -5.46 -1.85
N ALA A 465 11.73 -4.96 -2.53
CA ALA A 465 10.85 -5.76 -3.38
C ALA A 465 11.24 -5.80 -4.87
N ASN A 466 12.12 -4.89 -5.33
CA ASN A 466 12.46 -4.81 -6.75
C ASN A 466 13.39 -5.93 -7.22
N PHE A 467 13.24 -6.30 -8.48
CA PHE A 467 14.07 -7.22 -9.24
C PHE A 467 14.60 -6.51 -10.49
N ASN A 468 15.87 -6.71 -10.79
CA ASN A 468 16.62 -6.14 -11.92
C ASN A 468 17.87 -7.00 -12.16
N GLN A 469 18.81 -6.57 -13.02
CA GLN A 469 20.03 -7.34 -13.28
C GLN A 469 20.83 -7.80 -12.03
N ALA A 470 20.80 -7.05 -10.92
CA ALA A 470 21.48 -7.45 -9.67
C ALA A 470 20.72 -8.53 -8.88
N HIS A 471 19.42 -8.64 -9.08
CA HIS A 471 18.52 -9.62 -8.47
C HIS A 471 17.54 -10.09 -9.55
N ASN A 472 18.04 -10.95 -10.44
CA ASN A 472 17.42 -11.21 -11.73
C ASN A 472 16.67 -12.55 -11.80
N HIS A 473 16.43 -13.17 -10.65
CA HIS A 473 15.70 -14.43 -10.52
C HIS A 473 14.65 -14.34 -9.41
N PHE A 474 13.46 -14.88 -9.67
CA PHE A 474 12.39 -15.09 -8.69
C PHE A 474 11.77 -16.47 -8.93
N ASN A 475 12.02 -17.42 -8.03
CA ASN A 475 11.62 -18.82 -8.17
C ASN A 475 11.59 -19.54 -6.80
N PRO A 476 11.16 -20.81 -6.70
CA PRO A 476 11.10 -21.57 -5.44
C PRO A 476 12.38 -21.59 -4.60
N ASN A 477 13.54 -21.34 -5.19
CA ASN A 477 14.85 -21.39 -4.53
C ASN A 477 15.43 -20.00 -4.21
N THR A 478 14.68 -18.91 -4.43
CA THR A 478 15.13 -17.55 -4.14
C THR A 478 14.60 -17.03 -2.80
N ASN A 479 15.17 -15.93 -2.31
CA ASN A 479 14.58 -15.13 -1.25
C ASN A 479 14.28 -13.73 -1.83
N PRO A 480 13.03 -13.28 -1.87
CA PRO A 480 11.81 -14.04 -1.57
C PRO A 480 11.59 -15.16 -2.60
N TYR A 481 10.78 -16.16 -2.25
CA TYR A 481 10.25 -17.16 -3.17
C TYR A 481 8.74 -16.91 -3.39
N PRO A 482 8.18 -17.31 -4.54
CA PRO A 482 6.76 -17.20 -4.81
C PRO A 482 5.96 -18.19 -3.94
N CYS A 483 4.97 -17.68 -3.19
CA CYS A 483 4.09 -18.50 -2.36
C CYS A 483 2.66 -17.95 -2.26
N THR A 484 1.70 -18.83 -1.93
CA THR A 484 0.29 -18.51 -1.63
C THR A 484 0.11 -17.97 -0.20
N SER A 485 -1.10 -17.57 0.18
CA SER A 485 -1.42 -17.05 1.53
C SER A 485 -1.19 -18.04 2.67
N ASP A 486 -1.37 -19.33 2.43
CA ASP A 486 -1.07 -20.44 3.33
C ASP A 486 0.41 -20.86 3.31
N GLY A 487 1.24 -20.17 2.52
CA GLY A 487 2.68 -20.40 2.45
C GLY A 487 3.10 -21.54 1.52
N GLU A 488 2.19 -22.13 0.74
CA GLU A 488 2.57 -23.11 -0.28
C GLU A 488 3.42 -22.46 -1.37
N VAL A 489 4.48 -23.15 -1.78
CA VAL A 489 5.40 -22.67 -2.80
C VAL A 489 4.76 -22.76 -4.19
N VAL A 490 4.81 -21.66 -4.94
CA VAL A 490 4.30 -21.60 -6.31
C VAL A 490 5.41 -21.96 -7.29
N ASN A 491 5.21 -22.99 -8.10
CA ASN A 491 6.23 -23.53 -9.00
C ASN A 491 6.36 -22.71 -10.30
N VAL A 492 6.87 -21.49 -10.17
CA VAL A 492 7.10 -20.55 -11.27
C VAL A 492 8.53 -20.02 -11.20
N SER A 493 9.15 -19.77 -12.34
CA SER A 493 10.48 -19.16 -12.41
C SER A 493 10.47 -17.98 -13.36
N PHE A 494 10.97 -16.86 -12.85
CA PHE A 494 11.26 -15.67 -13.60
C PHE A 494 12.77 -15.47 -13.58
N GLY A 495 13.36 -15.21 -14.74
CA GLY A 495 14.81 -15.13 -14.90
C GLY A 495 15.23 -14.11 -15.94
N ASN A 496 16.55 -13.89 -16.08
CA ASN A 496 17.13 -13.02 -17.09
C ASN A 496 16.51 -11.61 -17.11
N ILE A 497 16.11 -11.11 -15.94
CA ILE A 497 15.49 -9.80 -15.78
C ILE A 497 16.47 -8.72 -16.24
N SER A 498 16.00 -7.83 -17.11
CA SER A 498 16.80 -6.77 -17.71
C SER A 498 17.35 -5.78 -16.67
N SER A 499 18.33 -4.97 -17.09
CA SER A 499 18.90 -3.94 -16.23
C SER A 499 17.92 -2.77 -16.03
N TYR A 500 18.04 -2.12 -14.87
CA TYR A 500 17.39 -0.86 -14.55
C TYR A 500 18.48 0.16 -14.20
N MET A 501 18.44 1.33 -14.83
CA MET A 501 19.40 2.41 -14.59
C MET A 501 18.63 3.66 -14.20
N LEU A 502 18.76 4.15 -12.97
CA LEU A 502 17.94 5.28 -12.48
C LEU A 502 18.03 6.55 -13.35
N ASN A 503 19.21 6.83 -13.92
CA ASN A 503 19.44 8.02 -14.74
C ASN A 503 19.05 7.84 -16.22
N ASN A 504 18.73 6.60 -16.63
CA ASN A 504 18.25 6.28 -17.97
C ASN A 504 17.43 4.98 -17.90
N PRO A 505 16.27 5.01 -17.23
CA PRO A 505 15.49 3.81 -17.02
C PRO A 505 14.89 3.38 -18.36
N PRO A 506 14.87 2.07 -18.65
CA PRO A 506 14.33 1.61 -19.91
C PRO A 506 12.81 1.83 -19.94
N GLU A 507 12.27 2.06 -21.14
CA GLU A 507 10.82 2.13 -21.38
C GLU A 507 10.15 0.81 -21.00
N PHE A 508 10.81 -0.30 -21.31
CA PHE A 508 10.41 -1.65 -20.96
C PHE A 508 11.49 -2.35 -20.14
N MET A 509 11.07 -3.04 -19.09
CA MET A 509 11.86 -4.14 -18.55
C MET A 509 11.45 -5.45 -19.19
N GLU A 510 12.38 -6.39 -19.32
CA GLU A 510 12.09 -7.70 -19.88
C GLU A 510 12.46 -8.79 -18.87
N PHE A 511 11.77 -9.91 -18.93
CA PHE A 511 12.06 -11.10 -18.15
C PHE A 511 11.70 -12.36 -18.94
N ASP A 512 12.38 -13.46 -18.63
CA ASP A 512 12.04 -14.77 -19.14
C ASP A 512 11.11 -15.46 -18.12
N TYR A 513 10.03 -16.08 -18.60
CA TYR A 513 9.06 -16.83 -17.80
C TYR A 513 9.13 -18.33 -18.07
N LEU A 514 9.21 -19.11 -16.99
CA LEU A 514 9.19 -20.56 -16.96
C LEU A 514 8.17 -21.09 -15.95
N HIS A 515 7.10 -21.73 -16.43
CA HIS A 515 6.16 -22.49 -15.59
C HIS A 515 6.64 -23.95 -15.40
N TYR A 516 6.78 -24.45 -14.17
CA TYR A 516 7.14 -25.86 -13.98
C TYR A 516 5.87 -26.71 -13.92
N VAL A 517 5.70 -27.65 -14.85
CA VAL A 517 4.54 -28.58 -14.88
C VAL A 517 4.81 -29.83 -14.02
N GLY A 518 5.70 -29.75 -13.03
CA GLY A 518 6.13 -30.87 -12.18
C GLY A 518 6.90 -30.41 -10.94
N LEU A 519 7.15 -31.35 -10.01
CA LEU A 519 8.00 -31.12 -8.84
C LEU A 519 9.33 -30.48 -9.28
N PRO A 520 9.84 -29.46 -8.57
CA PRO A 520 11.17 -28.93 -8.85
C PRO A 520 12.18 -30.07 -8.66
N GLU A 521 12.75 -30.58 -9.76
CA GLU A 521 14.07 -31.21 -9.66
C GLU A 521 14.99 -30.12 -9.13
N LEU A 522 15.60 -30.35 -7.96
CA LEU A 522 16.64 -29.49 -7.41
C LEU A 522 17.67 -29.22 -8.51
N GLU A 523 17.64 -28.05 -9.15
CA GLU A 523 18.77 -27.63 -9.99
C GLU A 523 19.92 -27.25 -9.06
N GLN A 524 20.69 -28.26 -8.64
CA GLN A 524 22.04 -28.04 -8.14
C GLN A 524 22.90 -27.61 -9.33
N SER A 525 23.65 -26.52 -9.17
CA SER A 525 24.36 -25.93 -10.30
C SER A 525 25.56 -26.80 -10.68
N ILE A 526 25.65 -27.19 -11.96
CA ILE A 526 26.84 -27.79 -12.55
C ILE A 526 27.27 -26.95 -13.75
N SER A 527 28.50 -26.44 -13.70
CA SER A 527 29.10 -25.68 -14.81
C SER A 527 30.38 -26.36 -15.30
N VAL A 528 30.64 -26.26 -16.60
CA VAL A 528 31.82 -26.87 -17.25
C VAL A 528 32.51 -25.84 -18.11
N TYR A 529 33.81 -25.62 -17.89
CA TYR A 529 34.62 -24.67 -18.65
C TYR A 529 36.07 -25.17 -18.83
N PRO A 530 36.78 -24.75 -19.90
CA PRO A 530 36.25 -24.04 -21.05
C PRO A 530 35.27 -24.93 -21.84
N ASN A 531 34.29 -24.32 -22.50
CA ASN A 531 33.40 -25.00 -23.43
C ASN A 531 33.15 -24.06 -24.63
N PRO A 532 33.67 -24.34 -25.84
CA PRO A 532 34.38 -25.56 -26.24
C PRO A 532 35.75 -25.79 -25.58
N ALA A 533 36.19 -27.05 -25.52
CA ALA A 533 37.37 -27.51 -24.78
C ALA A 533 38.36 -28.28 -25.66
N ASN A 534 39.66 -28.15 -25.40
CA ASN A 534 40.72 -28.83 -26.16
C ASN A 534 41.40 -29.96 -25.37
N GLN A 535 42.02 -29.66 -24.23
CA GLN A 535 42.86 -30.64 -23.51
C GLN A 535 42.27 -31.05 -22.15
N SER A 536 41.60 -30.12 -21.48
CA SER A 536 40.99 -30.33 -20.17
C SER A 536 39.70 -29.54 -20.04
N ILE A 537 38.87 -29.97 -19.10
CA ILE A 537 37.70 -29.25 -18.60
C ILE A 537 37.75 -29.19 -17.07
N THR A 538 37.19 -28.13 -16.54
CA THR A 538 36.90 -27.93 -15.13
C THR A 538 35.40 -28.01 -14.95
N ILE A 539 34.96 -28.86 -14.02
CA ILE A 539 33.56 -29.04 -13.64
C ILE A 539 33.41 -28.46 -12.23
N ASN A 540 32.55 -27.46 -12.07
CA ASN A 540 32.18 -26.94 -10.76
C ASN A 540 30.77 -27.43 -10.40
N THR A 541 30.60 -27.86 -9.15
CA THR A 541 29.32 -28.29 -8.59
C THR A 541 29.21 -27.88 -7.12
N ASP A 542 27.98 -27.58 -6.68
CA ASP A 542 27.68 -27.27 -5.28
C ASP A 542 27.65 -28.52 -4.38
N LEU A 543 27.84 -29.72 -4.96
CA LEU A 543 27.93 -30.98 -4.22
C LEU A 543 29.22 -31.05 -3.40
N VAL A 544 29.09 -31.03 -2.08
CA VAL A 544 30.19 -31.16 -1.10
C VAL A 544 30.41 -32.58 -0.57
N SER A 545 29.62 -33.55 -1.05
CA SER A 545 29.72 -34.98 -0.70
C SER A 545 30.48 -35.78 -1.78
N GLU A 546 30.76 -37.05 -1.47
CA GLU A 546 31.33 -38.01 -2.43
C GLU A 546 30.39 -38.16 -3.64
N LYS A 547 30.93 -38.06 -4.84
CA LYS A 547 30.16 -38.10 -6.09
C LYS A 547 30.94 -38.83 -7.17
N THR A 548 30.20 -39.38 -8.13
CA THR A 548 30.76 -40.02 -9.32
C THR A 548 30.53 -39.12 -10.53
N VAL A 549 31.60 -38.71 -11.18
CA VAL A 549 31.61 -37.87 -12.39
C VAL A 549 31.92 -38.75 -13.58
N GLN A 550 31.01 -38.79 -14.56
CA GLN A 550 31.14 -39.58 -15.78
C GLN A 550 31.11 -38.67 -17.01
N VAL A 551 31.97 -38.95 -17.98
CA VAL A 551 31.90 -38.39 -19.32
C VAL A 551 31.25 -39.42 -20.23
N LEU A 552 30.18 -39.04 -20.92
CA LEU A 552 29.40 -39.89 -21.81
C LEU A 552 29.53 -39.40 -23.26
N ASP A 553 29.68 -40.33 -24.20
CA ASP A 553 29.52 -40.00 -25.63
C ASP A 553 28.03 -39.92 -26.02
N LEU A 554 27.74 -39.54 -27.28
CA LEU A 554 26.38 -39.40 -27.80
C LEU A 554 25.55 -40.70 -27.77
N SER A 555 26.19 -41.86 -27.63
CA SER A 555 25.51 -43.16 -27.49
C SER A 555 25.20 -43.51 -26.03
N GLY A 556 25.56 -42.63 -25.08
CA GLY A 556 25.41 -42.87 -23.64
C GLY A 556 26.51 -43.76 -23.05
N ARG A 557 27.58 -44.05 -23.80
CA ARG A 557 28.69 -44.87 -23.30
C ARG A 557 29.64 -44.01 -22.46
N VAL A 558 30.01 -44.51 -21.29
CA VAL A 558 31.02 -43.88 -20.40
C VAL A 558 32.40 -43.95 -21.05
N VAL A 559 32.99 -42.80 -21.32
CA VAL A 559 34.33 -42.65 -21.92
C VAL A 559 35.38 -42.15 -20.91
N ALA A 560 34.95 -41.61 -19.77
CA ALA A 560 35.81 -41.35 -18.61
C ALA A 560 34.97 -41.35 -17.33
N GLU A 561 35.56 -41.71 -16.20
CA GLU A 561 34.90 -41.72 -14.89
C GLU A 561 35.89 -41.33 -13.79
N GLN A 562 35.43 -40.55 -12.81
CA GLN A 562 36.17 -40.20 -11.62
C GLN A 562 35.24 -40.10 -10.41
N LYS A 563 35.66 -40.67 -9.27
CA LYS A 563 35.03 -40.42 -7.96
C LYS A 563 35.80 -39.34 -7.22
N THR A 564 35.08 -38.44 -6.56
CA THR A 564 35.68 -37.31 -5.84
C THR A 564 34.71 -36.74 -4.80
N ALA A 565 35.23 -36.11 -3.76
CA ALA A 565 34.46 -35.26 -2.86
C ALA A 565 34.62 -33.76 -3.20
N ASP A 566 35.60 -33.40 -4.04
CA ASP A 566 35.91 -32.00 -4.34
C ASP A 566 34.81 -31.34 -5.19
N PRO A 567 34.39 -30.10 -4.87
CA PRO A 567 33.37 -29.36 -5.63
C PRO A 567 33.89 -28.85 -6.98
N GLN A 568 35.21 -28.76 -7.16
CA GLN A 568 35.87 -28.38 -8.41
C GLN A 568 36.72 -29.55 -8.93
N ILE A 569 36.42 -30.02 -10.13
CA ILE A 569 36.99 -31.25 -10.70
C ILE A 569 37.66 -30.93 -12.02
N ASN A 570 38.94 -31.28 -12.16
CA ASN A 570 39.68 -31.11 -13.40
C ASN A 570 39.83 -32.45 -14.12
N LEU A 571 39.23 -32.56 -15.31
CA LEU A 571 39.32 -33.74 -16.16
C LEU A 571 40.19 -33.49 -17.38
N ASN A 572 41.09 -34.43 -17.66
CA ASN A 572 41.85 -34.46 -18.90
C ASN A 572 41.03 -35.15 -19.99
N ILE A 573 40.72 -34.42 -21.06
CA ILE A 573 39.93 -34.87 -22.21
C ILE A 573 40.75 -34.96 -23.50
N SER A 574 42.08 -34.85 -23.42
CA SER A 574 42.97 -34.84 -24.60
C SER A 574 42.85 -36.10 -25.48
N ARG A 575 42.38 -37.22 -24.90
CA ARG A 575 42.21 -38.51 -25.58
C ARG A 575 40.84 -38.66 -26.27
N LEU A 576 39.92 -37.74 -26.04
CA LEU A 576 38.59 -37.77 -26.65
C LEU A 576 38.66 -37.23 -28.08
N SER A 577 37.93 -37.86 -29.00
CA SER A 577 37.76 -37.33 -30.36
C SER A 577 36.90 -36.07 -30.35
N ALA A 578 37.10 -35.17 -31.32
CA ALA A 578 36.25 -33.99 -31.48
C ALA A 578 34.77 -34.39 -31.60
N GLY A 579 33.89 -33.68 -30.88
CA GLY A 579 32.49 -34.04 -30.78
C GLY A 579 31.79 -33.50 -29.54
N CYS A 580 30.49 -33.79 -29.42
CA CYS A 580 29.69 -33.44 -28.25
C CYS A 580 29.71 -34.59 -27.23
N TYR A 581 29.90 -34.24 -25.96
CA TYR A 581 29.90 -35.17 -24.84
C TYR A 581 29.02 -34.62 -23.71
N PHE A 582 28.54 -35.52 -22.87
CA PHE A 582 27.78 -35.17 -21.66
C PHE A 582 28.63 -35.46 -20.41
N ILE A 583 28.54 -34.59 -19.42
CA ILE A 583 29.03 -34.81 -18.07
C ILE A 583 27.85 -35.19 -17.21
N LYS A 584 27.90 -36.37 -16.60
CA LYS A 584 26.93 -36.83 -15.59
C LYS A 584 27.60 -36.85 -14.22
N VAL A 585 27.05 -36.15 -13.25
CA VAL A 585 27.51 -36.19 -11.84
C VAL A 585 26.44 -36.87 -11.01
N THR A 586 26.80 -37.92 -10.29
CA THR A 586 25.87 -38.73 -9.47
C THR A 586 26.30 -38.68 -8.01
N ASP A 587 25.39 -38.33 -7.10
CA ASP A 587 25.63 -38.30 -5.66
C ASP A 587 25.48 -39.71 -5.01
N PRO A 588 25.72 -39.88 -3.70
CA PRO A 588 25.58 -41.18 -3.03
C PRO A 588 24.13 -41.69 -3.00
N ASP A 589 23.16 -40.78 -3.03
CA ASP A 589 21.73 -41.04 -2.99
C ASP A 589 21.15 -41.36 -4.40
N GLN A 590 22.03 -41.52 -5.40
CA GLN A 590 21.72 -41.81 -6.81
C GLN A 590 21.01 -40.69 -7.57
N HIS A 591 21.00 -39.45 -7.07
CA HIS A 591 20.59 -38.30 -7.86
C HIS A 591 21.66 -37.98 -8.89
N SER A 592 21.25 -37.70 -10.12
CA SER A 592 22.19 -37.44 -11.20
C SER A 592 21.88 -36.17 -11.98
N PHE A 593 22.91 -35.36 -12.17
CA PHE A 593 22.88 -34.09 -12.88
C PHE A 593 23.67 -34.22 -14.18
N THR A 594 23.17 -33.63 -15.26
CA THR A 594 23.83 -33.74 -16.58
C THR A 594 24.02 -32.38 -17.22
N THR A 595 25.20 -32.15 -17.81
CA THR A 595 25.49 -30.98 -18.64
C THR A 595 26.31 -31.39 -19.86
N LYS A 596 26.47 -30.52 -20.87
CA LYS A 596 27.16 -30.86 -22.13
C LYS A 596 28.39 -30.00 -22.34
N PHE A 597 29.41 -30.56 -23.00
CA PHE A 597 30.53 -29.80 -23.54
C PHE A 597 30.89 -30.25 -24.96
N ILE A 598 31.58 -29.36 -25.67
CA ILE A 598 32.08 -29.59 -27.02
C ILE A 598 33.59 -29.78 -26.97
N LYS A 599 34.09 -30.94 -27.39
CA LYS A 599 35.52 -31.20 -27.64
C LYS A 599 35.87 -30.73 -29.04
N GLN A 600 36.87 -29.87 -29.16
CA GLN A 600 37.45 -29.43 -30.44
C GLN A 600 38.60 -30.33 -30.90
#